data_AF-A0A949UC04-F1
#
_entry.id   AF-A0A949UC04-F1
#
_cell.length_a   1.000
_cell.length_b   1.000
_cell.length_c   1.000
_cell.angle_alpha   90.00
_cell.angle_beta   90.00
_cell.angle_gamma   90.00
#
_symmetry.space_group_name_H-M   'P 1'
#
loop_
_entity.id
_entity.type
_entity.pdbx_description
1 polymer ?
#
loop_
_entity_poly.entity_id
_entity_poly.type
_entity_poly.pdbx_seq_one_letter_code
_entity_poly.pdbx_strand_id
1 'polypeptide(L)'
;MSSHIFRPHRAAVAPVWPTYTGTAHLVGTSASGRVTVYVDPSLGAAGMQNATDLLQDADRVAKANDGFFGVQSGPVNVIVYALGSATDGTGGADHASCDYLTGQNIECDASFGNSMRVSALFEAELSECSMGGNVCGQNTGEALSRWCAAAVSNNALADFATAPTWLTDGMQDFVTKTDPTDQNPDSTGCGMAFISWLQSLGHGLAQIAPAMVALKDAGTFAELYAKLTGDAAANAWPKFSAAVRALPNGVKNDDPFAGVRPSPPAPSITPLQLAMLVLQATLDDLAAAKTETVMKADIEAVLKAH
;
A
#
# COMPACT_ATOMS: atom_id res chain seq x y z
N MET A 1 41.95 24.08 17.52
CA MET A 1 41.30 24.15 16.20
C MET A 1 41.34 22.74 15.60
N SER A 2 40.27 21.97 15.77
CA SER A 2 40.18 20.61 15.21
C SER A 2 39.38 20.71 13.91
N SER A 3 40.04 20.47 12.77
CA SER A 3 39.40 20.46 11.46
C SER A 3 38.57 19.19 11.31
N HIS A 4 37.24 19.32 11.32
CA HIS A 4 36.37 18.25 10.87
C HIS A 4 36.51 18.11 9.35
N ILE A 5 37.22 17.07 8.94
CA ILE A 5 37.28 16.64 7.54
C ILE A 5 35.87 16.19 7.15
N PHE A 6 35.20 16.98 6.32
CA PHE A 6 34.01 16.55 5.59
C PHE A 6 34.39 15.35 4.74
N ARG A 7 33.97 14.15 5.14
CA ARG A 7 34.00 12.98 4.25
C ARG A 7 32.85 13.16 3.26
N PRO A 8 33.10 13.24 1.94
CA PRO A 8 32.01 13.23 0.98
C PRO A 8 31.26 11.92 1.11
N HIS A 9 29.96 11.99 1.42
CA HIS A 9 29.07 10.85 1.27
C HIS A 9 29.10 10.46 -0.21
N ARG A 10 29.62 9.24 -0.47
CA ARG A 10 29.47 8.61 -1.78
C ARG A 10 27.97 8.57 -2.07
N ALA A 11 27.53 9.17 -3.18
CA ALA A 11 26.14 9.05 -3.62
C ALA A 11 25.80 7.55 -3.67
N ALA A 12 24.80 7.14 -2.91
CA ALA A 12 24.32 5.77 -2.96
C ALA A 12 23.90 5.48 -4.40
N VAL A 13 24.33 4.34 -4.94
CA VAL A 13 23.84 3.88 -6.24
C VAL A 13 22.35 3.63 -6.08
N ALA A 14 21.53 4.23 -6.96
CA ALA A 14 20.09 4.04 -6.91
C ALA A 14 19.73 2.55 -7.00
N PRO A 15 18.64 2.10 -6.37
CA PRO A 15 18.17 0.73 -6.48
C PRO A 15 17.89 0.34 -7.93
N VAL A 16 17.94 -0.97 -8.21
CA VAL A 16 17.43 -1.51 -9.47
C VAL A 16 15.94 -1.74 -9.30
N TRP A 17 15.17 -1.03 -10.12
CA TRP A 17 13.71 -1.07 -10.10
C TRP A 17 13.18 -2.19 -11.01
N PRO A 18 12.05 -2.84 -10.66
CA PRO A 18 11.40 -3.86 -11.48
C PRO A 18 11.21 -3.46 -12.95
N THR A 19 10.65 -2.27 -13.19
CA THR A 19 10.26 -1.79 -14.52
C THR A 19 10.67 -0.34 -14.80
N TYR A 20 10.90 0.50 -13.78
CA TYR A 20 11.35 1.86 -13.99
C TYR A 20 12.79 1.91 -14.53
N THR A 21 12.96 2.51 -15.71
CA THR A 21 14.26 2.58 -16.41
C THR A 21 14.88 3.98 -16.42
N GLY A 22 14.21 4.97 -15.83
CA GLY A 22 14.70 6.34 -15.75
C GLY A 22 15.77 6.57 -14.67
N THR A 23 16.11 7.84 -14.44
CA THR A 23 17.03 8.22 -13.37
C THR A 23 16.25 8.63 -12.13
N ALA A 24 16.18 7.74 -11.15
CA ALA A 24 15.48 7.99 -9.90
C ALA A 24 16.21 9.07 -9.08
N HIS A 25 15.46 10.04 -8.56
CA HIS A 25 15.95 11.06 -7.64
C HIS A 25 15.62 10.67 -6.21
N LEU A 26 16.63 10.62 -5.34
CA LEU A 26 16.43 10.38 -3.91
C LEU A 26 15.70 11.57 -3.28
N VAL A 27 14.57 11.31 -2.64
CA VAL A 27 13.83 12.29 -1.83
C VAL A 27 14.33 12.27 -0.40
N GLY A 28 14.49 11.07 0.18
CA GLY A 28 15.05 10.90 1.51
C GLY A 28 14.81 9.52 2.10
N THR A 29 15.20 9.35 3.36
CA THR A 29 14.94 8.14 4.15
C THR A 29 14.12 8.53 5.37
N SER A 30 13.12 7.71 5.71
CA SER A 30 12.24 7.94 6.85
C SER A 30 13.02 8.02 8.17
N ALA A 31 12.42 8.61 9.20
CA ALA A 31 13.11 8.85 10.48
C ALA A 31 13.53 7.53 11.15
N SER A 32 12.76 6.45 10.96
CA SER A 32 13.15 5.13 11.46
C SER A 32 14.22 4.43 10.61
N GLY A 33 14.60 4.98 9.46
CA GLY A 33 15.55 4.36 8.52
C GLY A 33 14.97 3.20 7.71
N ARG A 34 13.65 2.96 7.76
CA ARG A 34 13.02 1.77 7.17
C ARG A 34 12.58 1.95 5.73
N VAL A 35 12.27 3.17 5.32
CA VAL A 35 11.77 3.43 3.97
C VAL A 35 12.62 4.51 3.34
N THR A 36 13.23 4.20 2.20
CA THR A 36 13.94 5.19 1.38
C THR A 36 13.12 5.52 0.15
N VAL A 37 12.73 6.78 0.00
CA VAL A 37 11.82 7.24 -1.05
C VAL A 37 12.58 7.90 -2.17
N TYR A 38 12.23 7.52 -3.39
CA TYR A 38 12.70 8.07 -4.65
C TYR A 38 11.52 8.58 -5.48
N VAL A 39 11.82 9.41 -6.46
CA VAL A 39 10.83 9.93 -7.42
C VAL A 39 11.42 9.93 -8.83
N ASP A 40 10.57 9.70 -9.82
CA ASP A 40 10.89 10.05 -11.20
C ASP A 40 10.87 11.58 -11.38
N PRO A 41 12.02 12.24 -11.61
CA PRO A 41 12.07 13.70 -11.72
C PRO A 41 11.26 14.24 -12.90
N SER A 42 10.91 13.41 -13.88
CA SER A 42 10.10 13.82 -15.03
C SER A 42 8.68 14.24 -14.64
N LEU A 43 8.18 13.80 -13.48
CA LEU A 43 6.85 14.13 -12.96
C LEU A 43 6.73 15.56 -12.41
N GLY A 44 7.86 16.29 -12.28
CA GLY A 44 7.88 17.64 -11.76
C GLY A 44 7.37 17.78 -10.32
N ALA A 45 6.78 18.94 -10.01
CA ALA A 45 6.37 19.28 -8.64
C ALA A 45 5.29 18.34 -8.08
N ALA A 46 4.36 17.87 -8.91
CA ALA A 46 3.28 16.99 -8.46
C ALA A 46 3.80 15.61 -8.03
N GLY A 47 4.73 15.03 -8.78
CA GLY A 47 5.40 13.78 -8.38
C GLY A 47 6.27 13.96 -7.14
N MET A 48 7.02 15.07 -7.05
CA MET A 48 7.80 15.38 -5.85
C MET A 48 6.94 15.54 -4.60
N GLN A 49 5.74 16.14 -4.73
CA GLN A 49 4.78 16.27 -3.64
C GLN A 49 4.30 14.89 -3.16
N ASN A 50 3.88 14.00 -4.08
CA ASN A 50 3.50 12.64 -3.71
C ASN A 50 4.63 11.88 -2.98
N ALA A 51 5.86 11.97 -3.49
CA ALA A 51 7.00 11.29 -2.88
C ALA A 51 7.39 11.89 -1.51
N THR A 52 7.28 13.21 -1.36
CA THR A 52 7.53 13.88 -0.08
C THR A 52 6.48 13.51 0.96
N ASP A 53 5.20 13.49 0.59
CA ASP A 53 4.12 13.08 1.48
C ASP A 53 4.26 11.61 1.88
N LEU A 54 4.59 10.73 0.93
CA LEU A 54 4.89 9.33 1.21
C LEU A 54 6.06 9.21 2.20
N LEU A 55 7.14 9.95 2.02
CA LEU A 55 8.28 9.96 2.95
C LEU A 55 7.88 10.36 4.37
N GLN A 56 6.98 11.34 4.51
CA GLN A 56 6.47 11.79 5.81
C GLN A 56 5.55 10.75 6.46
N ASP A 57 4.81 9.98 5.65
CA ASP A 57 3.85 8.98 6.12
C ASP A 57 4.44 7.57 6.31
N ALA A 58 5.60 7.31 5.69
CA ALA A 58 6.22 5.99 5.59
C ALA A 58 6.38 5.27 6.93
N ASP A 59 6.77 5.98 7.99
CA ASP A 59 6.95 5.35 9.31
C ASP A 59 5.61 4.96 9.96
N ARG A 60 4.52 5.68 9.68
CA ARG A 60 3.17 5.31 10.13
C ARG A 60 2.70 4.06 9.39
N VAL A 61 2.86 4.04 8.07
CA VAL A 61 2.51 2.90 7.21
C VAL A 61 3.26 1.65 7.67
N ALA A 62 4.59 1.70 7.71
CA ALA A 62 5.40 0.56 8.13
C ALA A 62 5.12 0.11 9.58
N LYS A 63 4.79 1.03 10.49
CA LYS A 63 4.39 0.67 11.86
C LYS A 63 3.03 -0.06 11.90
N ALA A 64 2.08 0.36 11.07
CA ALA A 64 0.78 -0.31 10.98
C ALA A 64 0.95 -1.72 10.39
N ASN A 65 1.74 -1.83 9.33
CA ASN A 65 2.14 -3.10 8.73
C ASN A 65 2.73 -4.08 9.77
N ASP A 66 3.72 -3.63 10.54
CA ASP A 66 4.31 -4.43 11.62
C ASP A 66 3.25 -4.90 12.62
N GLY A 67 2.28 -4.04 12.93
CA GLY A 67 1.17 -4.35 13.82
C GLY A 67 0.22 -5.41 13.27
N PHE A 68 0.03 -5.47 11.94
CA PHE A 68 -0.78 -6.50 11.31
C PHE A 68 -0.04 -7.84 11.31
N PHE A 69 1.22 -7.87 10.89
CA PHE A 69 1.95 -9.13 10.72
C PHE A 69 2.64 -9.62 12.01
N GLY A 70 2.75 -8.77 13.04
CA GLY A 70 3.43 -9.09 14.30
C GLY A 70 4.94 -9.26 14.17
N VAL A 71 5.51 -8.82 13.04
CA VAL A 71 6.94 -8.84 12.72
C VAL A 71 7.37 -7.45 12.31
N GLN A 72 8.62 -7.09 12.59
CA GLN A 72 9.16 -5.83 12.12
C GLN A 72 9.56 -5.95 10.66
N SER A 73 9.00 -5.06 9.82
CA SER A 73 9.35 -4.87 8.42
C SER A 73 10.85 -4.62 8.23
N GLY A 74 11.40 -5.23 7.17
CA GLY A 74 12.75 -4.94 6.69
C GLY A 74 12.84 -3.57 6.02
N PRO A 75 14.05 -3.05 5.79
CA PRO A 75 14.22 -1.81 5.04
C PRO A 75 13.80 -2.00 3.57
N VAL A 76 13.08 -1.03 3.03
CA VAL A 76 12.62 -1.00 1.62
C VAL A 76 13.00 0.31 0.95
N ASN A 77 13.12 0.27 -0.38
CA ASN A 77 13.15 1.42 -1.25
C ASN A 77 11.79 1.52 -1.95
N VAL A 78 11.28 2.73 -2.14
CA VAL A 78 10.07 2.98 -2.91
C VAL A 78 10.34 4.09 -3.93
N ILE A 79 9.85 3.92 -5.16
CA ILE A 79 9.85 4.98 -6.17
C ILE A 79 8.43 5.37 -6.53
N VAL A 80 8.17 6.68 -6.58
CA VAL A 80 6.94 7.25 -7.16
C VAL A 80 7.21 7.66 -8.61
N TYR A 81 6.51 7.06 -9.56
CA TYR A 81 6.63 7.37 -10.98
C TYR A 81 5.32 7.11 -11.74
N ALA A 82 5.29 7.38 -13.05
CA ALA A 82 4.12 7.09 -13.88
C ALA A 82 4.06 5.60 -14.32
N LEU A 83 3.67 4.72 -13.41
CA LEU A 83 3.54 3.29 -13.67
C LEU A 83 2.43 3.06 -14.71
N GLY A 84 2.72 2.31 -15.77
CA GLY A 84 1.79 2.16 -16.89
C GLY A 84 1.44 3.47 -17.62
N SER A 85 2.26 4.52 -17.47
CA SER A 85 1.99 5.89 -17.96
C SER A 85 0.83 6.62 -17.26
N ALA A 86 0.35 6.10 -16.13
CA ALA A 86 -0.66 6.76 -15.32
C ALA A 86 -0.04 7.77 -14.35
N THR A 87 -0.85 8.70 -13.83
CA THR A 87 -0.46 9.66 -12.76
C THR A 87 -1.63 9.95 -11.82
N ASP A 88 -2.64 9.10 -11.85
CA ASP A 88 -3.83 9.14 -11.02
C ASP A 88 -3.88 7.97 -10.02
N GLY A 89 -2.86 7.12 -10.01
CA GLY A 89 -2.72 5.95 -9.17
C GLY A 89 -3.47 4.74 -9.71
N THR A 90 -3.96 4.75 -10.95
CA THR A 90 -4.61 3.59 -11.59
C THR A 90 -3.60 2.59 -12.15
N GLY A 91 -2.33 2.99 -12.28
CA GLY A 91 -1.23 2.08 -12.62
C GLY A 91 -0.95 1.03 -11.55
N GLY A 92 -1.40 1.25 -10.31
CA GLY A 92 -1.20 0.33 -9.19
C GLY A 92 0.19 0.47 -8.57
N ALA A 93 0.72 -0.64 -8.10
CA ALA A 93 2.10 -0.75 -7.63
C ALA A 93 2.67 -2.12 -8.02
N ASP A 94 3.99 -2.26 -7.92
CA ASP A 94 4.72 -3.46 -8.34
C ASP A 94 6.00 -3.64 -7.51
N HIS A 95 6.48 -4.88 -7.43
CA HIS A 95 7.75 -5.25 -6.80
C HIS A 95 8.22 -6.62 -7.32
N ALA A 96 9.53 -6.88 -7.26
CA ALA A 96 10.10 -8.03 -7.96
C ALA A 96 9.89 -9.39 -7.27
N SER A 97 9.51 -9.40 -5.99
CA SER A 97 9.28 -10.61 -5.18
C SER A 97 8.66 -10.25 -3.84
N CYS A 98 8.17 -11.21 -3.07
CA CYS A 98 7.39 -10.93 -1.87
C CYS A 98 8.15 -11.18 -0.58
N ASP A 99 9.37 -10.63 -0.55
CA ASP A 99 10.23 -10.64 0.61
C ASP A 99 11.10 -9.38 0.65
N TYR A 100 11.70 -9.11 1.80
CA TYR A 100 12.60 -7.98 1.98
C TYR A 100 14.01 -8.19 1.38
N LEU A 101 14.28 -9.32 0.70
CA LEU A 101 15.61 -9.65 0.15
C LEU A 101 15.73 -9.35 -1.34
N THR A 102 14.65 -9.61 -2.07
CA THR A 102 14.54 -9.45 -3.52
C THR A 102 13.36 -8.57 -3.94
N GLY A 103 12.36 -8.42 -3.06
CA GLY A 103 11.19 -7.56 -3.24
C GLY A 103 11.29 -6.14 -2.70
N GLN A 104 12.38 -5.81 -2.02
CA GLN A 104 12.50 -4.57 -1.25
C GLN A 104 12.51 -3.28 -2.08
N ASN A 105 12.46 -3.36 -3.42
CA ASN A 105 12.35 -2.20 -4.30
C ASN A 105 10.93 -2.14 -4.86
N ILE A 106 10.13 -1.28 -4.24
CA ILE A 106 8.71 -1.10 -4.51
C ILE A 106 8.52 0.04 -5.51
N GLU A 107 7.66 -0.16 -6.48
CA GLU A 107 7.24 0.78 -7.49
C GLU A 107 5.79 1.20 -7.22
N CYS A 108 5.53 2.49 -7.03
CA CYS A 108 4.17 2.99 -6.84
C CYS A 108 3.81 4.00 -7.93
N ASP A 109 2.62 3.85 -8.50
CA ASP A 109 2.08 4.84 -9.41
C ASP A 109 1.86 6.18 -8.69
N ALA A 110 2.24 7.25 -9.36
CA ALA A 110 1.94 8.60 -8.91
C ALA A 110 0.42 8.83 -8.89
N SER A 111 -0.07 9.63 -7.95
CA SER A 111 -1.48 10.03 -7.89
C SER A 111 -1.55 11.51 -7.54
N PHE A 112 -1.53 12.34 -8.57
CA PHE A 112 -1.44 13.79 -8.41
C PHE A 112 -2.64 14.33 -7.63
N GLY A 113 -2.35 15.06 -6.55
CA GLY A 113 -3.36 15.58 -5.63
C GLY A 113 -3.96 14.55 -4.67
N ASN A 114 -3.47 13.30 -4.66
CA ASN A 114 -3.96 12.24 -3.77
C ASN A 114 -2.81 11.38 -3.20
N SER A 115 -1.97 11.98 -2.36
CA SER A 115 -0.84 11.29 -1.71
C SER A 115 -1.26 10.12 -0.79
N MET A 116 -2.49 10.13 -0.29
CA MET A 116 -3.02 9.01 0.49
C MET A 116 -3.19 7.75 -0.36
N ARG A 117 -3.54 7.90 -1.64
CA ARG A 117 -3.56 6.78 -2.60
C ARG A 117 -2.18 6.20 -2.80
N VAL A 118 -1.15 7.03 -2.97
CA VAL A 118 0.25 6.58 -3.09
C VAL A 118 0.69 5.82 -1.84
N SER A 119 0.29 6.29 -0.65
CA SER A 119 0.56 5.60 0.62
C SER A 119 -0.19 4.26 0.74
N ALA A 120 -1.39 4.16 0.17
CA ALA A 120 -2.16 2.91 0.10
C ALA A 120 -1.52 1.90 -0.85
N LEU A 121 -1.06 2.35 -2.03
CA LEU A 121 -0.32 1.54 -2.99
C LEU A 121 0.96 0.99 -2.35
N PHE A 122 1.72 1.86 -1.66
CA PHE A 122 2.91 1.43 -0.91
C PHE A 122 2.59 0.41 0.18
N GLU A 123 1.51 0.59 0.95
CA GLU A 123 1.14 -0.37 2.01
C GLU A 123 0.74 -1.74 1.45
N ALA A 124 0.10 -1.79 0.27
CA ALA A 124 -0.23 -3.06 -0.38
C ALA A 124 1.06 -3.86 -0.64
N GLU A 125 2.04 -3.27 -1.33
CA GLU A 125 3.30 -3.94 -1.65
C GLU A 125 4.16 -4.24 -0.41
N LEU A 126 4.16 -3.31 0.57
CA LEU A 126 4.87 -3.53 1.83
C LEU A 126 4.31 -4.74 2.59
N SER A 127 2.98 -4.91 2.57
CA SER A 127 2.32 -6.08 3.16
C SER A 127 2.75 -7.37 2.50
N GLU A 128 2.94 -7.37 1.18
CA GLU A 128 3.41 -8.54 0.45
C GLU A 128 4.85 -8.89 0.80
N CYS A 129 5.73 -7.91 0.96
CA CYS A 129 7.07 -8.14 1.52
C CYS A 129 7.01 -8.77 2.92
N SER A 130 6.05 -8.34 3.76
CA SER A 130 5.80 -8.90 5.10
C SER A 130 5.26 -10.33 5.09
N MET A 131 4.72 -10.82 3.97
CA MET A 131 4.27 -12.20 3.83
C MET A 131 5.44 -13.18 3.65
N GLY A 132 6.64 -12.70 3.31
CA GLY A 132 7.89 -13.47 3.35
C GLY A 132 7.96 -14.65 2.39
N GLY A 133 7.33 -14.55 1.21
CA GLY A 133 7.29 -15.60 0.19
C GLY A 133 6.05 -15.53 -0.72
N ASN A 134 5.78 -16.61 -1.47
CA ASN A 134 4.86 -16.63 -2.62
C ASN A 134 3.36 -16.46 -2.32
N VAL A 135 2.96 -16.09 -1.10
CA VAL A 135 1.52 -15.91 -0.78
C VAL A 135 0.93 -14.72 -1.54
N CYS A 136 1.72 -13.66 -1.75
CA CYS A 136 1.38 -12.45 -2.50
C CYS A 136 0.82 -12.70 -3.91
N GLY A 137 1.49 -13.51 -4.74
CA GLY A 137 1.13 -13.79 -6.14
C GLY A 137 -0.04 -14.76 -6.28
N GLN A 138 -0.79 -14.96 -5.20
CA GLN A 138 -1.98 -15.79 -5.12
C GLN A 138 -3.10 -14.90 -4.60
N ASN A 139 -4.35 -15.26 -4.88
CA ASN A 139 -5.50 -14.47 -4.45
C ASN A 139 -5.58 -14.22 -2.93
N THR A 140 -4.99 -15.10 -2.12
CA THR A 140 -4.97 -14.94 -0.66
C THR A 140 -4.03 -13.82 -0.19
N GLY A 141 -2.88 -13.64 -0.85
CA GLY A 141 -1.95 -12.55 -0.57
C GLY A 141 -2.48 -11.23 -1.08
N GLU A 142 -2.87 -11.17 -2.35
CA GLU A 142 -3.47 -9.98 -2.98
C GLU A 142 -4.68 -9.44 -2.20
N ALA A 143 -5.59 -10.31 -1.75
CA ALA A 143 -6.70 -9.86 -0.91
C ALA A 143 -6.22 -9.33 0.46
N LEU A 144 -5.21 -9.96 1.06
CA LEU A 144 -4.68 -9.54 2.35
C LEU A 144 -3.92 -8.21 2.27
N SER A 145 -3.10 -8.00 1.25
CA SER A 145 -2.35 -6.75 1.02
C SER A 145 -3.30 -5.58 0.80
N ARG A 146 -4.34 -5.76 -0.02
CA ARG A 146 -5.40 -4.76 -0.21
C ARG A 146 -6.18 -4.43 1.05
N TRP A 147 -6.42 -5.42 1.91
CA TRP A 147 -7.04 -5.17 3.21
C TRP A 147 -6.16 -4.36 4.15
N CYS A 148 -4.85 -4.61 4.16
CA CYS A 148 -3.89 -3.82 4.92
C CYS A 148 -3.86 -2.37 4.41
N ALA A 149 -3.81 -2.17 3.09
CA ALA A 149 -3.90 -0.85 2.47
C ALA A 149 -5.21 -0.13 2.79
N ALA A 150 -6.35 -0.82 2.72
CA ALA A 150 -7.65 -0.27 3.06
C ALA A 150 -7.72 0.19 4.53
N ALA A 151 -7.15 -0.59 5.45
CA ALA A 151 -7.10 -0.25 6.86
C ALA A 151 -6.19 0.96 7.14
N VAL A 152 -5.00 1.03 6.52
CA VAL A 152 -3.99 2.07 6.79
C VAL A 152 -4.34 3.40 6.14
N SER A 153 -4.95 3.37 4.96
CA SER A 153 -5.14 4.55 4.12
C SER A 153 -6.61 4.89 3.90
N ASN A 154 -7.46 4.60 4.89
CA ASN A 154 -8.88 4.94 4.89
C ASN A 154 -9.60 4.54 3.58
N ASN A 155 -9.25 3.36 3.07
CA ASN A 155 -9.76 2.82 1.82
C ASN A 155 -9.56 3.73 0.59
N ALA A 156 -8.41 4.40 0.47
CA ALA A 156 -8.07 5.25 -0.68
C ALA A 156 -7.99 4.51 -2.04
N LEU A 157 -8.05 3.18 -2.04
CA LEU A 157 -8.11 2.30 -3.22
C LEU A 157 -9.53 1.72 -3.45
N ALA A 158 -10.58 2.35 -2.93
CA ALA A 158 -11.95 1.83 -3.02
C ALA A 158 -12.43 1.56 -4.46
N ASP A 159 -11.87 2.25 -5.45
CA ASP A 159 -12.14 2.06 -6.88
C ASP A 159 -11.49 0.81 -7.49
N PHE A 160 -10.53 0.18 -6.80
CA PHE A 160 -10.00 -1.13 -7.19
C PHE A 160 -10.96 -2.29 -6.87
N ALA A 161 -12.13 -2.02 -6.27
CA ALA A 161 -13.01 -3.05 -5.74
C ALA A 161 -13.40 -4.13 -6.77
N THR A 162 -13.25 -5.40 -6.39
CA THR A 162 -13.54 -6.55 -7.25
C THR A 162 -14.60 -7.49 -6.68
N ALA A 163 -14.93 -7.40 -5.37
CA ALA A 163 -15.98 -8.20 -4.76
C ALA A 163 -17.37 -8.03 -5.40
N PRO A 164 -17.78 -6.83 -5.89
CA PRO A 164 -19.04 -6.70 -6.63
C PRO A 164 -19.06 -7.51 -7.93
N THR A 165 -17.96 -7.54 -8.68
CA THR A 165 -17.82 -8.33 -9.91
C THR A 165 -17.92 -9.83 -9.61
N TRP A 166 -17.16 -10.31 -8.62
CA TRP A 166 -17.23 -11.69 -8.14
C TRP A 166 -18.66 -12.15 -7.80
N LEU A 167 -19.44 -11.27 -7.14
CA LEU A 167 -20.85 -11.56 -6.85
C LEU A 167 -21.67 -11.68 -8.14
N THR A 168 -21.51 -10.73 -9.07
CA THR A 168 -22.23 -10.70 -10.35
C THR A 168 -21.92 -11.91 -11.23
N ASP A 169 -20.67 -12.38 -11.20
CA ASP A 169 -20.19 -13.51 -12.02
C ASP A 169 -20.52 -14.88 -11.40
N GLY A 170 -21.30 -14.89 -10.31
CA GLY A 170 -21.93 -16.09 -9.77
C GLY A 170 -21.34 -16.60 -8.46
N MET A 171 -20.50 -15.80 -7.79
CA MET A 171 -19.86 -16.14 -6.52
C MET A 171 -19.08 -17.47 -6.60
N GLN A 172 -18.13 -17.57 -7.53
CA GLN A 172 -17.26 -18.76 -7.59
C GLN A 172 -16.53 -18.95 -6.25
N ASP A 173 -16.46 -20.21 -5.78
CA ASP A 173 -15.79 -20.55 -4.52
C ASP A 173 -14.27 -20.48 -4.69
N PHE A 174 -13.65 -19.42 -4.16
CA PHE A 174 -12.20 -19.30 -3.95
C PHE A 174 -11.84 -19.32 -2.46
N VAL A 175 -12.76 -19.79 -1.62
CA VAL A 175 -12.52 -19.95 -0.18
C VAL A 175 -11.90 -21.32 0.10
N THR A 176 -12.38 -22.35 -0.58
CA THR A 176 -11.92 -23.75 -0.40
C THR A 176 -10.73 -24.12 -1.27
N LYS A 177 -10.29 -23.22 -2.13
CA LYS A 177 -9.14 -23.39 -3.03
C LYS A 177 -8.41 -22.06 -3.20
N THR A 178 -7.11 -22.14 -3.37
CA THR A 178 -6.25 -20.98 -3.66
C THR A 178 -6.11 -20.84 -5.17
N ASP A 179 -6.30 -19.63 -5.69
CA ASP A 179 -5.99 -19.32 -7.08
C ASP A 179 -4.50 -18.98 -7.15
N PRO A 180 -3.68 -19.66 -7.99
CA PRO A 180 -2.24 -19.44 -8.05
C PRO A 180 -1.85 -18.14 -8.77
N THR A 181 -2.76 -17.17 -8.86
CA THR A 181 -2.56 -15.84 -9.42
C THR A 181 -3.34 -14.80 -8.61
N ASP A 182 -2.79 -13.61 -8.54
CA ASP A 182 -3.38 -12.36 -8.05
C ASP A 182 -4.15 -11.59 -9.14
N GLN A 183 -4.00 -11.98 -10.41
CA GLN A 183 -4.55 -11.25 -11.57
C GLN A 183 -6.03 -11.57 -11.85
N ASN A 184 -6.62 -12.53 -11.13
CA ASN A 184 -8.02 -12.91 -11.33
C ASN A 184 -8.93 -12.09 -10.41
N PRO A 185 -9.72 -11.11 -10.95
CA PRO A 185 -10.53 -10.22 -10.14
C PRO A 185 -11.59 -10.97 -9.32
N ASP A 186 -12.13 -12.09 -9.81
CA ASP A 186 -13.12 -12.86 -9.06
C ASP A 186 -12.51 -13.54 -7.83
N SER A 187 -11.29 -14.06 -7.98
CA SER A 187 -10.57 -14.71 -6.89
C SER A 187 -10.19 -13.72 -5.79
N THR A 188 -9.72 -12.54 -6.19
CA THR A 188 -9.40 -11.43 -5.28
C THR A 188 -10.66 -10.90 -4.63
N GLY A 189 -11.73 -10.69 -5.40
CA GLY A 189 -13.02 -10.19 -4.89
C GLY A 189 -13.66 -11.14 -3.87
N CYS A 190 -13.57 -12.45 -4.11
CA CYS A 190 -13.97 -13.47 -3.13
C CYS A 190 -13.16 -13.33 -1.83
N GLY A 191 -11.84 -13.20 -1.93
CA GLY A 191 -10.94 -13.02 -0.79
C GLY A 191 -11.20 -11.73 -0.01
N MET A 192 -11.41 -10.61 -0.70
CA MET A 192 -11.74 -9.33 -0.10
C MET A 192 -13.03 -9.43 0.73
N ALA A 193 -14.11 -9.96 0.14
CA ALA A 193 -15.37 -10.15 0.85
C ALA A 193 -15.24 -11.17 2.01
N PHE A 194 -14.41 -12.19 1.87
CA PHE A 194 -14.18 -13.18 2.92
C PHE A 194 -13.45 -12.60 4.13
N ILE A 195 -12.40 -11.79 3.92
CA ILE A 195 -11.69 -11.11 5.00
C ILE A 195 -12.59 -10.05 5.66
N SER A 196 -13.44 -9.33 4.90
CA SER A 196 -14.50 -8.47 5.47
C SER A 196 -15.39 -9.26 6.44
N TRP A 197 -15.83 -10.45 6.02
CA TRP A 197 -16.66 -11.32 6.86
C TRP A 197 -15.94 -11.78 8.13
N LEU A 198 -14.69 -12.26 8.03
CA LEU A 198 -13.89 -12.63 9.20
C LEU A 198 -13.73 -11.46 10.20
N GLN A 199 -13.53 -10.25 9.70
CA GLN A 199 -13.47 -9.06 10.54
C GLN A 199 -14.80 -8.76 11.24
N SER A 200 -15.93 -8.95 10.56
CA SER A 200 -17.26 -8.83 11.19
C SER A 200 -17.51 -9.88 12.28
N LEU A 201 -16.84 -11.04 12.21
CA LEU A 201 -16.84 -12.05 13.27
C LEU A 201 -15.91 -11.71 14.45
N GLY A 202 -15.18 -10.60 14.36
CA GLY A 202 -14.30 -10.10 15.41
C GLY A 202 -12.82 -10.44 15.22
N HIS A 203 -12.42 -11.01 14.08
CA HIS A 203 -11.02 -11.30 13.77
C HIS A 203 -10.35 -10.14 13.06
N GLY A 204 -9.51 -9.37 13.75
CA GLY A 204 -8.80 -8.23 13.14
C GLY A 204 -7.62 -8.65 12.26
N LEU A 205 -7.08 -7.72 11.46
CA LEU A 205 -5.91 -7.98 10.61
C LEU A 205 -4.69 -8.48 11.39
N ALA A 206 -4.48 -8.02 12.62
CA ALA A 206 -3.42 -8.51 13.51
C ALA A 206 -3.54 -10.01 13.88
N GLN A 207 -4.71 -10.61 13.67
CA GLN A 207 -4.93 -12.05 13.82
C GLN A 207 -4.93 -12.75 12.46
N ILE A 208 -5.56 -12.13 11.46
CA ILE A 208 -5.71 -12.69 10.11
C ILE A 208 -4.37 -12.80 9.39
N ALA A 209 -3.57 -11.73 9.33
CA ALA A 209 -2.34 -11.66 8.55
C ALA A 209 -1.31 -12.74 8.96
N PRO A 210 -0.88 -12.83 10.24
CA PRO A 210 0.07 -13.87 10.66
C PRO A 210 -0.56 -15.27 10.55
N ALA A 211 -1.89 -15.38 10.66
CA ALA A 211 -2.55 -16.65 10.49
C ALA A 211 -2.51 -17.16 9.06
N MET A 212 -2.74 -16.28 8.09
CA MET A 212 -2.68 -16.57 6.66
C MET A 212 -1.26 -16.90 6.22
N VAL A 213 -0.27 -16.07 6.60
CA VAL A 213 1.15 -16.29 6.29
C VAL A 213 1.63 -17.66 6.82
N ALA A 214 1.19 -18.07 8.01
CA ALA A 214 1.56 -19.36 8.58
C ALA A 214 1.05 -20.58 7.79
N LEU A 215 0.01 -20.41 6.95
CA LEU A 215 -0.48 -21.48 6.07
C LEU A 215 0.41 -21.67 4.83
N LYS A 216 1.26 -20.68 4.51
CA LYS A 216 2.18 -20.68 3.37
C LYS A 216 1.45 -20.81 2.02
N ASP A 217 2.23 -21.07 0.99
CA ASP A 217 1.78 -21.33 -0.37
C ASP A 217 0.72 -22.45 -0.40
N ALA A 218 -0.35 -22.25 -1.18
CA ALA A 218 -1.54 -23.11 -1.25
C ALA A 218 -2.43 -23.16 0.00
N GLY A 219 -2.12 -22.39 1.05
CA GLY A 219 -3.02 -22.17 2.17
C GLY A 219 -4.33 -21.55 1.69
N THR A 220 -5.46 -22.06 2.17
CA THR A 220 -6.80 -21.63 1.76
C THR A 220 -7.45 -20.72 2.81
N PHE A 221 -8.39 -19.88 2.37
CA PHE A 221 -9.24 -19.11 3.29
C PHE A 221 -10.09 -20.01 4.21
N ALA A 222 -10.43 -21.22 3.77
CA ALA A 222 -11.12 -22.21 4.60
C ALA A 222 -10.24 -22.69 5.78
N GLU A 223 -8.96 -22.93 5.56
CA GLU A 223 -8.00 -23.27 6.62
C GLU A 223 -7.76 -22.08 7.55
N LEU A 224 -7.68 -20.85 7.01
CA LEU A 224 -7.62 -19.63 7.81
C LEU A 224 -8.82 -19.51 8.75
N TYR A 225 -10.03 -19.71 8.22
CA TYR A 225 -11.27 -19.70 9.00
C TYR A 225 -11.23 -20.75 10.11
N ALA A 226 -10.82 -21.98 9.80
CA ALA A 226 -10.73 -23.05 10.79
C ALA A 226 -9.76 -22.69 11.92
N LYS A 227 -8.61 -22.11 11.56
CA LYS A 227 -7.59 -21.67 12.52
C LYS A 227 -8.08 -20.55 13.43
N LEU A 228 -8.80 -19.56 12.89
CA LEU A 228 -9.25 -18.39 13.64
C LEU A 228 -10.49 -18.65 14.50
N THR A 229 -11.41 -19.47 14.01
CA THR A 229 -12.72 -19.70 14.66
C THR A 229 -12.77 -20.97 15.49
N GLY A 230 -11.86 -21.92 15.25
CA GLY A 230 -11.92 -23.26 15.83
C GLY A 230 -12.98 -24.18 15.20
N ASP A 231 -13.68 -23.73 14.16
CA ASP A 231 -14.64 -24.54 13.41
C ASP A 231 -13.97 -25.32 12.27
N ALA A 232 -14.66 -26.27 11.65
CA ALA A 232 -14.15 -27.06 10.54
C ALA A 232 -13.99 -26.20 9.27
N ALA A 233 -12.89 -26.39 8.52
CA ALA A 233 -12.65 -25.71 7.25
C ALA A 233 -13.78 -25.93 6.23
N ALA A 234 -14.39 -27.12 6.22
CA ALA A 234 -15.54 -27.45 5.38
C ALA A 234 -16.79 -26.57 5.64
N ASN A 235 -16.86 -25.90 6.80
CA ASN A 235 -17.95 -24.98 7.13
C ASN A 235 -17.72 -23.56 6.63
N ALA A 236 -16.49 -23.20 6.21
CA ALA A 236 -16.14 -21.83 5.82
C ALA A 236 -17.01 -21.33 4.65
N TRP A 237 -17.00 -22.03 3.51
CA TRP A 237 -17.75 -21.62 2.33
C TRP A 237 -19.27 -21.62 2.51
N PRO A 238 -19.90 -22.68 3.07
CA PRO A 238 -21.36 -22.65 3.32
C PRO A 238 -21.79 -21.48 4.21
N LYS A 239 -21.02 -21.18 5.28
CA LYS A 239 -21.35 -20.07 6.19
C LYS A 239 -21.12 -18.70 5.55
N PHE A 240 -19.97 -18.52 4.90
CA PHE A 240 -19.64 -17.27 4.21
C PHE A 240 -20.65 -16.97 3.10
N SER A 241 -20.89 -17.92 2.20
CA SER A 241 -21.82 -17.71 1.08
C SER A 241 -23.27 -17.50 1.56
N ALA A 242 -23.68 -18.11 2.67
CA ALA A 242 -24.96 -17.80 3.31
C ALA A 242 -24.99 -16.37 3.88
N ALA A 243 -23.90 -15.93 4.52
CA ALA A 243 -23.78 -14.56 5.03
C ALA A 243 -23.83 -13.52 3.91
N VAL A 244 -23.14 -13.75 2.78
CA VAL A 244 -23.20 -12.87 1.60
C VAL A 244 -24.62 -12.77 1.05
N ARG A 245 -25.33 -13.90 0.90
CA ARG A 245 -26.72 -13.91 0.42
C ARG A 245 -27.70 -13.22 1.38
N ALA A 246 -27.36 -13.13 2.66
CA ALA A 246 -28.17 -12.47 3.67
C ALA A 246 -27.93 -10.95 3.76
N LEU A 247 -26.95 -10.40 3.03
CA LEU A 247 -26.67 -8.96 3.04
C LEU A 247 -27.86 -8.16 2.48
N PRO A 248 -28.42 -7.22 3.25
CA PRO A 248 -29.62 -6.48 2.82
C PRO A 248 -29.39 -5.60 1.58
N ASN A 249 -28.13 -5.18 1.35
CA ASN A 249 -27.74 -4.33 0.24
C ASN A 249 -26.86 -5.05 -0.81
N GLY A 250 -26.69 -6.36 -0.68
CA GLY A 250 -25.72 -7.14 -1.47
C GLY A 250 -24.26 -6.68 -1.26
N VAL A 251 -23.39 -7.03 -2.21
CA VAL A 251 -21.97 -6.64 -2.22
C VAL A 251 -21.80 -5.42 -3.14
N LYS A 252 -21.49 -4.26 -2.56
CA LYS A 252 -21.34 -2.97 -3.30
C LYS A 252 -19.91 -2.46 -3.37
N ASN A 253 -19.02 -3.03 -2.56
CA ASN A 253 -17.61 -2.74 -2.50
C ASN A 253 -16.90 -3.99 -1.91
N ASP A 254 -15.60 -3.89 -1.69
CA ASP A 254 -14.78 -4.95 -1.08
C ASP A 254 -15.01 -5.15 0.42
N ASP A 255 -15.75 -4.24 1.08
CA ASP A 255 -16.11 -4.33 2.50
C ASP A 255 -17.63 -4.51 2.73
N PRO A 256 -18.24 -5.60 2.22
CA PRO A 256 -19.68 -5.77 2.31
C PRO A 256 -20.20 -6.00 3.74
N PHE A 257 -19.35 -6.38 4.69
CA PHE A 257 -19.70 -6.62 6.09
C PHE A 257 -19.29 -5.50 7.04
N ALA A 258 -18.83 -4.34 6.53
CA ALA A 258 -18.33 -3.22 7.34
C ALA A 258 -17.22 -3.65 8.33
N GLY A 259 -16.32 -4.50 7.85
CA GLY A 259 -15.15 -5.01 8.54
C GLY A 259 -14.02 -3.99 8.68
N VAL A 260 -13.91 -2.99 7.80
CA VAL A 260 -12.94 -1.90 7.94
C VAL A 260 -13.25 -1.16 9.24
N ARG A 261 -12.33 -1.22 10.20
CA ARG A 261 -12.29 -0.25 11.30
C ARG A 261 -11.38 0.89 10.87
N PRO A 262 -11.84 2.16 10.92
CA PRO A 262 -10.99 3.28 10.53
C PRO A 262 -9.71 3.28 11.38
N SER A 263 -8.55 3.25 10.74
CA SER A 263 -7.32 3.67 11.43
C SER A 263 -7.45 5.14 11.82
N PRO A 264 -6.75 5.59 12.87
CA PRO A 264 -6.59 7.01 13.12
C PRO A 264 -6.11 7.69 11.83
N PRO A 265 -6.66 8.84 11.45
CA PRO A 265 -6.22 9.56 10.26
C PRO A 265 -4.69 9.77 10.34
N ALA A 266 -4.04 9.81 9.17
CA ALA A 266 -2.67 10.29 9.09
C ALA A 266 -2.55 11.60 9.89
N PRO A 267 -1.46 11.82 10.63
CA PRO A 267 -1.30 13.04 11.40
C PRO A 267 -1.50 14.23 10.46
N SER A 268 -2.44 15.11 10.81
CA SER A 268 -2.55 16.40 10.15
C SER A 268 -1.19 17.07 10.22
N ILE A 269 -0.63 17.43 9.08
CA ILE A 269 0.58 18.23 9.00
C ILE A 269 0.44 19.43 9.93
N THR A 270 1.39 19.55 10.84
CA THR A 270 1.47 20.69 11.72
C THR A 270 1.75 21.95 10.90
N PRO A 271 1.39 23.16 11.39
CA PRO A 271 1.79 24.41 10.74
C PRO A 271 3.31 24.51 10.49
N LEU A 272 4.13 23.87 11.33
CA LEU A 272 5.57 23.80 11.14
C LEU A 272 5.97 22.93 9.94
N GLN A 273 5.33 21.77 9.76
CA GLN A 273 5.57 20.90 8.60
C GLN A 273 5.10 21.56 7.30
N LEU A 274 3.95 22.25 7.33
CA LEU A 274 3.50 23.03 6.18
C LEU A 274 4.49 24.15 5.82
N ALA A 275 5.01 24.87 6.83
CA ALA A 275 6.04 25.88 6.62
C ALA A 275 7.33 25.29 6.04
N MET A 276 7.73 24.09 6.47
CA MET A 276 8.88 23.38 5.91
C MET A 276 8.66 22.98 4.45
N LEU A 277 7.46 22.49 4.09
CA LEU A 277 7.11 22.16 2.71
C LEU A 277 7.15 23.38 1.79
N VAL A 278 6.57 24.50 2.23
CA VAL A 278 6.61 25.77 1.48
C VAL A 278 8.05 26.27 1.31
N LEU A 279 8.87 26.17 2.37
CA LEU A 279 10.27 26.56 2.31
C LEU A 279 11.06 25.66 1.34
N GLN A 280 10.82 24.34 1.37
CA GLN A 280 11.50 23.40 0.48
C GLN A 280 11.14 23.66 -0.99
N ALA A 281 9.84 23.81 -1.30
CA ALA A 281 9.39 24.15 -2.65
C ALA A 281 10.03 25.46 -3.15
N THR A 282 10.11 26.47 -2.27
CA THR A 282 10.77 27.75 -2.59
C THR A 282 12.26 27.56 -2.89
N LEU A 283 12.97 26.74 -2.10
CA LEU A 283 14.39 26.45 -2.32
C LEU A 283 14.63 25.68 -3.62
N ASP A 284 13.77 24.71 -3.94
CA ASP A 284 13.86 23.92 -5.17
C ASP A 284 13.63 24.80 -6.42
N ASP A 285 12.65 25.71 -6.36
CA ASP A 285 12.37 26.64 -7.45
C ASP A 285 13.51 27.64 -7.67
N LEU A 286 14.12 28.10 -6.57
CA LEU A 286 15.31 28.97 -6.62
C LEU A 286 16.49 28.22 -7.23
N ALA A 287 16.71 26.96 -6.84
CA ALA A 287 17.76 26.12 -7.40
C ALA A 287 17.56 25.85 -8.90
N ALA A 288 16.29 25.73 -9.33
CA ALA A 288 15.91 25.55 -10.73
C ALA A 288 15.81 26.88 -11.51
N ALA A 289 16.10 28.04 -10.90
CA ALA A 289 15.99 29.36 -11.49
C ALA A 289 14.61 29.63 -12.16
N LYS A 290 13.53 29.13 -11.54
CA LYS A 290 12.17 29.35 -12.03
C LYS A 290 11.79 30.83 -11.93
N THR A 291 10.82 31.25 -12.76
CA THR A 291 10.30 32.62 -12.69
C THR A 291 9.39 32.80 -11.48
N GLU A 292 9.25 34.03 -11.01
CA GLU A 292 8.39 34.37 -9.87
C GLU A 292 6.95 33.87 -10.04
N THR A 293 6.41 33.95 -11.27
CA THR A 293 5.07 33.46 -11.60
C THR A 293 4.93 31.95 -11.36
N VAL A 294 5.95 31.17 -11.72
CA VAL A 294 5.94 29.71 -11.54
C VAL A 294 6.14 29.37 -10.07
N MET A 295 7.09 30.04 -9.39
CA MET A 295 7.30 29.89 -7.94
C MET A 295 6.02 30.10 -7.13
N LYS A 296 5.28 31.16 -7.46
CA LYS A 296 4.02 31.45 -6.80
C LYS A 296 2.98 30.35 -7.03
N ALA A 297 2.88 29.84 -8.25
CA ALA A 297 1.95 28.75 -8.57
C ALA A 297 2.29 27.47 -7.82
N ASP A 298 3.57 27.13 -7.70
CA ASP A 298 4.06 25.94 -7.00
C ASP A 298 3.80 26.07 -5.48
N ILE A 299 4.05 27.24 -4.87
CA ILE A 299 3.71 27.50 -3.46
C ILE A 299 2.19 27.43 -3.23
N GLU A 300 1.38 28.02 -4.11
CA GLU A 300 -0.09 27.94 -4.01
C GLU A 300 -0.60 26.50 -4.16
N ALA A 301 0.06 25.67 -4.95
CA ALA A 301 -0.27 24.25 -5.07
C ALA A 301 0.02 23.51 -3.75
N VAL A 302 1.18 23.75 -3.13
CA VAL A 302 1.52 23.20 -1.80
C VAL A 302 0.49 23.62 -0.76
N LEU A 303 0.09 24.89 -0.74
CA LEU A 303 -0.90 25.41 0.22
C LEU A 303 -2.34 24.93 -0.03
N LYS A 304 -2.68 24.46 -1.24
CA LYS A 304 -4.02 23.93 -1.57
C LYS A 304 -4.15 22.43 -1.34
N ALA A 305 -3.02 21.72 -1.33
CA ALA A 305 -2.98 20.28 -1.12
C ALA A 305 -3.22 19.88 0.36
N HIS A 306 -3.30 20.86 1.26
CA HIS A 306 -3.05 20.76 2.69
C HIS A 306 -3.90 21.76 3.47
#